data_AF-N9Q9E8-F1
#
_entry.id   AF-N9Q9E8-F1
#
_cell.length_a   1.000
_cell.length_b   1.000
_cell.length_c   1.000
_cell.angle_alpha   90.00
_cell.angle_beta   90.00
_cell.angle_gamma   90.00
#
_symmetry.space_group_name_H-M   'P 1'
#
loop_
_entity.id
_entity.type
_entity.pdbx_description
1 polymer ?
#
loop_
_entity_poly.entity_id
_entity_poly.type
_entity_poly.pdbx_seq_one_letter_code
_entity_poly.pdbx_strand_id
1 'polypeptide(L)'
;MKNSITFVVGPSDFEHNFIFKNNWPLCRNFYDSDGNMPVKRKTKYLTTDNTCKVSPEGYVPEQIIIKYAPWLTYEEQIKKGYGVPEELRYAQGEEAAKKRLAIMAAKQEGVAKIPATEWKRIILTPPQEVEKYKYQVPEDKGNRSRGKDIHYLISLNPDGSYDIKTKLYWVSKYQEFWN
;
A
#
# COMPACT_ATOMS: atom_id res chain seq x y z
N MET A 1 -1.71 -21.74 15.83
CA MET A 1 -1.20 -21.24 14.53
C MET A 1 -1.51 -19.76 14.46
N LYS A 2 -0.55 -18.93 14.05
CA LYS A 2 -0.74 -17.48 13.99
C LYS A 2 -1.29 -17.13 12.60
N ASN A 3 -2.34 -16.30 12.55
CA ASN A 3 -2.83 -15.76 11.29
C ASN A 3 -2.05 -14.49 10.97
N SER A 4 -1.57 -14.37 9.73
CA SER A 4 -1.05 -13.14 9.18
C SER A 4 -2.17 -12.42 8.43
N ILE A 5 -2.13 -11.09 8.45
CA ILE A 5 -3.01 -10.23 7.68
C ILE A 5 -2.15 -9.43 6.72
N THR A 6 -2.45 -9.51 5.43
CA THR A 6 -1.81 -8.70 4.40
C THR A 6 -2.86 -8.02 3.52
N PHE A 7 -2.52 -6.88 2.94
CA PHE A 7 -3.38 -6.23 1.96
C PHE A 7 -2.59 -5.57 0.84
N VAL A 8 -3.22 -5.43 -0.31
CA VAL A 8 -2.78 -4.57 -1.41
C VAL A 8 -3.96 -3.75 -1.91
N VAL A 9 -3.72 -2.47 -2.20
CA VAL A 9 -4.77 -1.54 -2.65
C VAL A 9 -4.37 -0.76 -3.90
N GLY A 10 -4.89 -1.11 -5.07
CA GLY A 10 -4.48 -0.50 -6.33
C GLY A 10 -5.66 0.02 -7.14
N PRO A 11 -5.39 0.84 -8.17
CA PRO A 11 -6.39 1.07 -9.21
C PRO A 11 -6.76 -0.26 -9.88
N SER A 12 -7.99 -0.34 -10.36
CA SER A 12 -8.49 -1.47 -11.17
C SER A 12 -7.96 -1.45 -12.60
N ASP A 13 -7.42 -0.31 -13.05
CA ASP A 13 -6.84 -0.09 -14.37
C ASP A 13 -5.50 0.66 -14.29
N PHE A 14 -4.86 0.91 -15.44
CA PHE A 14 -3.57 1.61 -15.53
C PHE A 14 -3.69 3.12 -15.77
N GLU A 15 -4.90 3.63 -16.02
CA GLU A 15 -5.14 5.02 -16.38
C GLU A 15 -5.37 5.88 -15.14
N HIS A 16 -5.97 5.30 -14.11
CA HIS A 16 -6.32 5.99 -12.88
C HIS A 16 -5.23 5.84 -11.82
N ASN A 17 -4.98 6.95 -11.13
CA ASN A 17 -4.03 7.00 -10.03
C ASN A 17 -4.75 7.35 -8.74
N PHE A 18 -4.26 6.80 -7.65
CA PHE A 18 -4.78 7.09 -6.31
C PHE A 18 -3.62 7.43 -5.38
N ILE A 19 -3.95 8.22 -4.36
CA ILE A 19 -3.05 8.56 -3.28
C ILE A 19 -3.61 8.04 -1.96
N PHE A 20 -2.74 7.54 -1.11
CA PHE A 20 -3.11 7.01 0.21
C PHE A 20 -2.49 7.85 1.32
N LYS A 21 -3.19 8.03 2.44
CA LYS A 21 -2.55 8.53 3.67
C LYS A 21 -1.68 7.44 4.26
N ASN A 22 -0.47 7.79 4.65
CA ASN A 22 0.41 6.89 5.37
C ASN A 22 0.01 6.86 6.85
N ASN A 23 -1.01 6.05 7.17
CA ASN A 23 -1.53 5.88 8.53
C ASN A 23 -1.50 4.42 8.98
N TRP A 24 -0.56 3.62 8.46
CA TRP A 24 -0.44 2.19 8.75
C TRP A 24 0.81 1.90 9.59
N PRO A 25 0.84 2.25 10.89
CA PRO A 25 2.02 2.07 11.74
C PRO A 25 2.39 0.58 11.93
N LEU A 26 1.45 -0.33 11.68
CA LEU A 26 1.64 -1.77 11.83
C LEU A 26 2.11 -2.44 10.54
N CYS A 27 2.54 -1.66 9.55
CA CYS A 27 2.87 -2.18 8.25
C CYS A 27 4.34 -2.59 8.15
N ARG A 28 4.63 -3.89 8.25
CA ARG A 28 6.00 -4.43 8.22
C ARG A 28 6.75 -4.03 6.95
N ASN A 29 6.08 -4.03 5.79
CA ASN A 29 6.71 -3.64 4.53
C ASN A 29 7.32 -2.25 4.64
N PHE A 30 6.79 -1.36 5.48
CA PHE A 30 7.38 -0.04 5.63
C PHE A 30 8.72 -0.04 6.36
N TYR A 31 9.22 -1.16 6.89
CA TYR A 31 10.46 -1.23 7.63
C TYR A 31 11.47 -2.15 6.92
N ASP A 32 12.74 -1.75 6.90
CA ASP A 32 13.84 -2.60 6.44
C ASP A 32 14.18 -3.70 7.47
N SER A 33 15.20 -4.50 7.17
CA SER A 33 15.66 -5.59 8.05
C SER A 33 16.06 -5.13 9.44
N ASP A 34 16.45 -3.87 9.58
CA ASP A 34 16.92 -3.26 10.83
C ASP A 34 15.77 -2.55 11.57
N GLY A 35 14.54 -2.68 11.06
CA GLY A 35 13.36 -2.06 11.65
C GLY A 35 13.26 -0.56 11.38
N ASN A 36 14.01 -0.02 10.41
CA ASN A 36 13.95 1.38 10.04
C ASN A 36 13.00 1.59 8.86
N MET A 37 12.15 2.63 8.96
CA MET A 37 11.31 2.99 7.84
C MET A 37 12.13 3.70 6.75
N PRO A 38 12.20 3.20 5.50
CA PRO A 38 12.93 3.88 4.43
C PRO A 38 12.42 5.32 4.26
N VAL A 39 13.31 6.26 3.96
CA VAL A 39 12.95 7.68 3.82
C VAL A 39 11.78 7.90 2.84
N LYS A 40 11.76 7.15 1.73
CA LYS A 40 10.68 7.18 0.74
C LYS A 40 9.31 6.76 1.31
N ARG A 41 9.29 5.96 2.39
CA ARG A 41 8.10 5.45 3.08
C ARG A 41 7.76 6.22 4.36
N LYS A 42 8.59 7.20 4.76
CA LYS A 42 8.27 8.19 5.80
C LYS A 42 7.36 9.32 5.30
N THR A 43 7.01 9.32 4.02
CA THR A 43 6.15 10.35 3.44
C THR A 43 4.75 10.30 4.06
N LYS A 44 4.11 11.47 4.17
CA LYS A 44 2.75 11.57 4.69
C LYS A 44 1.73 10.88 3.79
N TYR A 45 2.03 10.82 2.49
CA TYR A 45 1.19 10.22 1.48
C TYR A 45 1.95 9.22 0.61
N LEU A 46 1.29 8.12 0.27
CA LEU A 46 1.83 7.01 -0.52
C LEU A 46 1.19 7.04 -1.92
N THR A 47 2.01 6.92 -2.96
CA THR A 47 1.58 7.03 -4.37
C THR A 47 1.74 5.73 -5.16
N THR A 48 2.57 4.82 -4.66
CA THR A 48 3.03 3.62 -5.37
C THR A 48 3.13 2.43 -4.42
N ASP A 49 3.60 2.67 -3.18
CA ASP A 49 3.62 1.66 -2.13
C ASP A 49 2.22 1.48 -1.56
N ASN A 50 1.54 0.43 -1.99
CA ASN A 50 0.15 0.14 -1.65
C ASN A 50 -0.04 -1.25 -1.05
N THR A 51 1.04 -1.90 -0.67
CA THR A 51 1.03 -3.21 -0.02
C THR A 51 1.34 -3.08 1.46
N CYS A 52 0.78 -3.99 2.23
CA CYS A 52 1.05 -4.05 3.64
C CYS A 52 0.98 -5.46 4.20
N LYS A 53 1.93 -5.77 5.08
CA LYS A 53 1.89 -6.95 5.95
C LYS A 53 1.77 -6.47 7.39
N VAL A 54 0.70 -6.85 8.07
CA VAL A 54 0.47 -6.43 9.45
C VAL A 54 1.50 -7.08 10.38
N SER A 55 2.08 -6.27 11.24
CA SER A 55 3.09 -6.61 12.24
C SER A 55 2.56 -6.34 13.65
N PRO A 56 2.91 -7.17 14.65
CA PRO A 56 3.70 -8.40 14.54
C PRO A 56 2.91 -9.57 13.94
N GLU A 57 3.62 -10.61 13.47
CA GLU A 57 2.99 -11.82 12.93
C GLU A 57 2.08 -12.48 13.99
N GLY A 58 0.84 -12.80 13.60
CA GLY A 58 -0.20 -13.28 14.53
C GLY A 58 -1.07 -12.19 15.13
N TYR A 59 -0.72 -10.91 14.96
CA TYR A 59 -1.58 -9.81 15.38
C TYR A 59 -2.72 -9.60 14.37
N VAL A 60 -3.94 -9.53 14.88
CA VAL A 60 -5.16 -9.28 14.11
C VAL A 60 -5.77 -7.98 14.62
N PRO A 61 -5.62 -6.85 13.89
CA PRO A 61 -6.21 -5.59 14.29
C PRO A 61 -7.74 -5.67 14.18
N GLU A 62 -8.45 -5.00 15.08
CA GLU A 62 -9.91 -4.92 15.03
C GLU A 62 -10.40 -4.31 13.71
N GLN A 63 -9.72 -3.24 13.27
CA GLN A 63 -9.99 -2.55 12.03
C GLN A 63 -8.70 -2.07 11.36
N ILE A 64 -8.71 -2.06 10.03
CA ILE A 64 -7.70 -1.39 9.22
C ILE A 64 -8.41 -0.30 8.42
N ILE A 65 -7.99 0.95 8.61
CA ILE A 65 -8.59 2.12 7.94
C ILE A 65 -7.63 2.64 6.87
N ILE A 66 -7.99 2.42 5.61
CA ILE A 66 -7.27 2.93 4.45
C ILE A 66 -7.96 4.22 3.99
N LYS A 67 -7.23 5.34 3.99
CA LYS A 67 -7.74 6.62 3.48
C LYS A 67 -7.10 6.91 2.14
N TYR A 68 -7.92 7.17 1.14
CA TYR A 68 -7.46 7.37 -0.24
C TYR A 68 -8.22 8.50 -0.93
N ALA A 69 -7.66 9.05 -1.99
CA ALA A 69 -8.31 9.99 -2.88
C ALA A 69 -7.88 9.72 -4.33
N PRO A 70 -8.73 10.03 -5.33
CA PRO A 70 -8.29 10.09 -6.72
C PRO A 70 -7.11 11.05 -6.85
N TRP A 71 -6.21 10.72 -7.76
CA TRP A 71 -5.03 11.52 -8.04
C TRP A 71 -4.90 11.76 -9.54
N LEU A 72 -4.13 12.79 -9.87
CA LEU A 72 -3.85 13.19 -11.24
C LEU A 72 -3.22 12.05 -12.03
N THR A 73 -3.53 11.97 -13.32
CA THR A 73 -2.81 11.12 -14.28
C THR A 73 -1.33 11.48 -14.30
N TYR A 74 -0.47 10.58 -14.78
CA TYR A 74 0.96 10.87 -14.84
C TYR A 74 1.27 12.11 -15.72
N GLU A 75 0.57 12.27 -16.84
CA GLU A 75 0.71 13.45 -17.71
C GLU A 75 0.33 14.75 -16.99
N GLU A 76 -0.78 14.76 -16.25
CA GLU A 76 -1.19 15.92 -15.46
C GLU A 76 -0.21 16.20 -14.31
N GLN A 77 0.35 15.15 -13.70
CA GLN A 77 1.41 15.31 -12.70
C GLN A 77 2.63 16.00 -13.31
N ILE A 78 3.06 15.64 -14.53
CA ILE A 78 4.16 16.31 -15.22
C ILE A 78 3.83 17.78 -15.47
N LYS A 79 2.64 18.08 -16.01
CA LYS A 79 2.17 19.45 -16.29
C LYS A 79 2.14 20.33 -15.03
N LYS A 80 1.83 19.76 -13.87
CA LYS A 80 1.78 20.47 -12.58
C LYS A 80 3.09 20.42 -11.79
N GLY A 81 4.16 19.82 -12.33
CA GLY A 81 5.46 19.70 -11.65
C GLY A 81 5.52 18.68 -10.51
N TYR A 82 4.57 17.74 -10.46
CA TYR A 82 4.49 16.66 -9.47
C TYR A 82 5.00 15.31 -10.01
N GLY A 83 5.13 15.18 -11.32
CA GLY A 83 5.68 14.01 -12.00
C GLY A 83 7.16 14.20 -12.30
N VAL A 84 7.94 13.13 -12.21
CA VAL A 84 9.34 13.12 -12.69
C VAL A 84 9.31 12.80 -14.19
N PRO A 85 9.72 13.72 -15.08
CA PRO A 85 9.79 13.44 -16.52
C PRO A 85 10.72 12.27 -16.84
N GLU A 86 10.51 11.62 -17.97
CA GLU A 86 11.26 10.43 -18.36
C GLU A 86 12.77 10.72 -18.50
N GLU A 87 13.11 11.87 -19.06
CA GLU A 87 14.50 12.32 -19.22
C GLU A 87 15.20 12.44 -17.86
N LEU A 88 14.46 12.91 -16.84
CA LEU A 88 14.96 13.04 -15.48
C LEU A 88 14.92 11.72 -14.70
N ARG A 89 14.04 10.78 -15.07
CA ARG A 89 13.89 9.48 -14.38
C ARG A 89 15.20 8.70 -14.44
N TYR A 90 15.86 8.66 -15.58
CA TYR A 90 17.10 7.90 -15.79
C TYR A 90 18.38 8.74 -15.72
N ALA A 91 18.26 10.07 -15.67
CA ALA A 91 19.40 10.97 -15.50
C ALA A 91 20.19 10.64 -14.22
N GLN A 92 21.50 10.60 -14.35
CA GLN A 92 22.44 10.34 -13.26
C GLN A 92 23.06 11.65 -12.76
N GLY A 93 23.67 11.59 -11.58
CA GLY A 93 24.35 12.74 -10.97
C GLY A 93 23.51 13.45 -9.90
N GLU A 94 24.22 14.24 -9.08
CA GLU A 94 23.66 14.90 -7.90
C GLU A 94 22.54 15.88 -8.26
N GLU A 95 22.70 16.63 -9.35
CA GLU A 95 21.72 17.61 -9.82
C GLU A 95 20.40 16.95 -10.23
N ALA A 96 20.47 15.81 -10.93
CA ALA A 96 19.29 15.02 -11.28
C ALA A 96 18.61 14.45 -10.03
N ALA A 97 19.38 14.00 -9.03
CA ALA A 97 18.84 13.56 -7.75
C ALA A 97 18.12 14.69 -7.00
N LYS A 98 18.72 15.88 -6.92
CA LYS A 98 18.11 17.07 -6.30
C LYS A 98 16.79 17.45 -6.97
N LYS A 99 16.75 17.48 -8.30
CA LYS A 99 15.52 17.76 -9.06
C LYS A 99 14.43 16.73 -8.78
N ARG A 100 14.75 15.43 -8.75
CA ARG A 100 13.79 14.37 -8.38
C ARG A 100 13.26 14.53 -6.96
N LEU A 101 14.12 14.86 -6.00
CA LEU A 101 13.70 15.11 -4.62
C LEU A 101 12.77 16.33 -4.51
N ALA A 102 13.08 17.42 -5.22
CA ALA A 102 12.23 18.61 -5.25
C ALA A 102 10.84 18.29 -5.82
N ILE A 103 10.76 17.50 -6.90
CA ILE A 103 9.48 17.04 -7.48
C ILE A 103 8.71 16.16 -6.48
N MET A 104 9.39 15.24 -5.78
CA MET A 104 8.74 14.42 -4.75
C MET A 104 8.19 15.28 -3.61
N ALA A 105 8.91 16.31 -3.18
CA ALA A 105 8.43 17.26 -2.17
C ALA A 105 7.22 18.05 -2.66
N ALA A 106 7.29 18.61 -3.88
CA ALA A 106 6.19 19.31 -4.51
C ALA A 106 4.94 18.43 -4.66
N LYS A 107 5.12 17.14 -4.99
CA LYS A 107 4.03 16.16 -5.02
C LYS A 107 3.36 16.00 -3.66
N GLN A 108 4.13 15.87 -2.57
CA GLN A 108 3.57 15.76 -1.22
C GLN A 108 2.80 17.03 -0.81
N GLU A 109 3.31 18.21 -1.17
CA GLU A 109 2.61 19.48 -0.95
C GLU A 109 1.33 19.59 -1.80
N GLY A 110 1.37 19.16 -3.06
CA GLY A 110 0.21 19.10 -3.95
C GLY A 110 -0.88 18.20 -3.39
N VAL A 111 -0.51 17.01 -2.89
CA VAL A 111 -1.45 16.09 -2.24
C VAL A 111 -2.03 16.70 -0.96
N ALA A 112 -1.22 17.45 -0.20
CA ALA A 112 -1.71 18.11 1.01
C ALA A 112 -2.81 19.14 0.76
N LYS A 113 -2.94 19.63 -0.48
CA LYS A 113 -3.99 20.57 -0.90
C LYS A 113 -5.30 19.87 -1.34
N ILE A 114 -5.33 18.54 -1.42
CA ILE A 114 -6.58 17.80 -1.71
C ILE A 114 -7.60 18.10 -0.61
N PRO A 115 -8.81 18.60 -0.96
CA PRO A 115 -9.86 18.88 0.01
C PRO A 115 -10.20 17.68 0.86
N ALA A 116 -10.53 17.90 2.14
CA ALA A 116 -10.90 16.82 3.06
C ALA A 116 -12.09 15.98 2.57
N THR A 117 -12.98 16.59 1.78
CA THR A 117 -14.18 15.98 1.18
C THR A 117 -13.87 14.93 0.10
N GLU A 118 -12.72 15.04 -0.57
CA GLU A 118 -12.29 14.09 -1.61
C GLU A 118 -11.68 12.81 -1.02
N TRP A 119 -11.35 12.81 0.28
CA TRP A 119 -10.78 11.65 0.93
C TRP A 119 -11.85 10.63 1.29
N LYS A 120 -11.79 9.49 0.63
CA LYS A 120 -12.61 8.31 0.91
C LYS A 120 -11.91 7.40 1.92
N ARG A 121 -12.69 6.50 2.52
CA ARG A 121 -12.20 5.52 3.50
C ARG A 121 -12.64 4.10 3.13
N ILE A 122 -11.74 3.14 3.33
CA ILE A 122 -12.03 1.71 3.32
C ILE A 122 -11.78 1.20 4.73
N ILE A 123 -12.72 0.45 5.27
CA ILE A 123 -12.64 -0.15 6.59
C ILE A 123 -12.62 -1.66 6.38
N LEU A 124 -11.48 -2.29 6.68
CA LEU A 124 -11.38 -3.75 6.73
C LEU A 124 -11.63 -4.21 8.16
N THR A 125 -12.25 -5.38 8.30
CA THR A 125 -12.53 -6.00 9.60
C THR A 125 -11.87 -7.38 9.69
N PRO A 126 -10.54 -7.45 9.92
CA PRO A 126 -9.79 -8.71 9.99
C PRO A 126 -10.39 -9.81 10.89
N PRO A 127 -10.98 -9.52 12.06
CA PRO A 127 -11.60 -10.54 12.89
C PRO A 127 -12.70 -11.35 12.17
N GLN A 128 -13.48 -10.69 11.29
CA GLN A 128 -14.54 -11.36 10.53
C GLN A 128 -13.96 -12.35 9.51
N GLU A 129 -12.89 -11.96 8.80
CA GLU A 129 -12.23 -12.86 7.85
C GLU A 129 -11.50 -14.00 8.57
N VAL A 130 -10.93 -13.75 9.76
CA VAL A 130 -10.34 -14.81 10.59
C VAL A 130 -11.38 -15.86 10.96
N GLU A 131 -12.58 -15.45 11.36
CA GLU A 131 -13.65 -16.40 11.69
C GLU A 131 -14.15 -17.15 10.43
N LYS A 132 -14.34 -16.44 9.31
CA LYS A 132 -14.71 -17.03 8.01
C LYS A 132 -13.75 -18.14 7.55
N TYR A 133 -12.44 -17.95 7.75
CA TYR A 133 -11.39 -18.88 7.31
C TYR A 133 -10.90 -19.85 8.39
N LYS A 134 -11.50 -19.83 9.58
CA LYS A 134 -11.05 -20.58 10.76
C LYS A 134 -10.82 -22.07 10.47
N TYR A 135 -11.77 -22.71 9.82
CA TYR A 135 -11.74 -24.14 9.49
C TYR A 135 -11.23 -24.45 8.08
N GLN A 136 -10.99 -23.43 7.26
CA GLN A 136 -10.53 -23.61 5.88
C GLN A 136 -9.03 -23.84 5.82
N VAL A 137 -8.59 -24.70 4.93
CA VAL A 137 -7.18 -25.00 4.69
C VAL A 137 -6.80 -24.35 3.35
N PRO A 138 -5.73 -23.53 3.28
CA PRO A 138 -5.28 -22.99 2.00
C PRO A 138 -4.96 -24.12 1.01
N GLU A 139 -5.47 -24.00 -0.23
CA GLU A 139 -5.36 -25.03 -1.27
C GLU A 139 -3.93 -25.20 -1.80
N ASP A 140 -3.17 -24.11 -1.86
CA ASP A 140 -1.82 -24.09 -2.42
C ASP A 140 -0.76 -24.72 -1.49
N LYS A 141 0.44 -24.96 -2.02
CA LYS A 141 1.61 -25.37 -1.21
C LYS A 141 2.11 -24.21 -0.34
N GLY A 142 2.52 -24.49 0.89
CA GLY A 142 3.25 -23.53 1.72
C GLY A 142 3.57 -24.05 3.12
N ASN A 143 4.01 -23.14 4.01
CA ASN A 143 4.54 -23.53 5.31
C ASN A 143 3.45 -23.59 6.39
N ARG A 144 2.91 -24.79 6.62
CA ARG A 144 1.89 -25.05 7.65
C ARG A 144 2.30 -24.63 9.06
N SER A 145 3.59 -24.70 9.41
CA SER A 145 4.05 -24.39 10.76
C SER A 145 3.99 -22.90 11.09
N ARG A 146 4.03 -22.03 10.07
CA ARG A 146 3.90 -20.58 10.24
C ARG A 146 2.45 -20.09 10.30
N GLY A 147 1.51 -20.92 9.84
CA GLY A 147 0.08 -20.60 9.86
C GLY A 147 -0.43 -20.05 8.54
N LYS A 148 -1.57 -19.37 8.61
CA LYS A 148 -2.34 -18.90 7.44
C LYS A 148 -2.14 -17.40 7.24
N ASP A 149 -2.21 -16.95 6.00
CA ASP A 149 -2.22 -15.53 5.63
C ASP A 149 -3.56 -15.20 4.98
N ILE A 150 -4.26 -14.22 5.52
CA ILE A 150 -5.48 -13.67 4.93
C ILE A 150 -5.06 -12.43 4.15
N HIS A 151 -5.12 -12.54 2.83
CA HIS A 151 -4.69 -11.50 1.91
C HIS A 151 -5.89 -10.76 1.34
N TYR A 152 -5.98 -9.46 1.62
CA TYR A 152 -6.96 -8.56 1.03
C TYR A 152 -6.43 -7.99 -0.29
N LEU A 153 -7.19 -8.22 -1.36
CA LEU A 153 -7.02 -7.61 -2.67
C LEU A 153 -8.09 -6.51 -2.81
N ILE A 154 -7.66 -5.26 -2.83
CA ILE A 154 -8.55 -4.10 -2.92
C ILE A 154 -8.33 -3.42 -4.26
N SER A 155 -9.38 -3.37 -5.06
CA SER A 155 -9.39 -2.72 -6.38
C SER A 155 -10.21 -1.45 -6.31
N LEU A 156 -9.60 -0.32 -6.67
CA LEU A 156 -10.24 0.99 -6.72
C LEU A 156 -10.74 1.29 -8.13
N ASN A 157 -12.02 1.59 -8.26
CA ASN A 157 -12.64 1.96 -9.52
C ASN A 157 -12.46 3.47 -9.79
N PRO A 158 -12.56 3.92 -11.06
CA PRO A 158 -12.38 5.32 -11.44
C PRO A 158 -13.30 6.31 -10.69
N ASP A 159 -14.53 5.91 -10.41
CA ASP A 159 -15.51 6.67 -9.64
C ASP A 159 -15.17 6.74 -8.13
N GLY A 160 -14.10 6.05 -7.72
CA GLY A 160 -13.66 5.85 -6.35
C GLY A 160 -14.59 4.96 -5.55
N SER A 161 -15.37 4.09 -6.19
CA SER A 161 -15.89 2.87 -5.55
C SER A 161 -14.77 1.84 -5.44
N TYR A 162 -15.00 0.74 -4.71
CA TYR A 162 -13.98 -0.27 -4.52
C TYR A 162 -14.57 -1.67 -4.37
N ASP A 163 -13.78 -2.65 -4.78
CA ASP A 163 -14.05 -4.06 -4.63
C ASP A 163 -13.01 -4.69 -3.70
N ILE A 164 -13.46 -5.50 -2.75
CA ILE A 164 -12.59 -6.24 -1.83
C ILE A 164 -12.77 -7.73 -2.09
N LYS A 165 -11.65 -8.41 -2.35
CA LYS A 165 -11.57 -9.86 -2.38
C LYS A 165 -10.59 -10.33 -1.32
N THR A 166 -10.94 -11.39 -0.62
CA THR A 166 -10.03 -12.03 0.33
C THR A 166 -9.59 -13.39 -0.18
N LYS A 167 -8.31 -13.69 0.00
CA LYS A 167 -7.71 -14.98 -0.33
C LYS A 167 -6.99 -15.52 0.90
N LEU A 168 -7.00 -16.85 1.02
CA LEU A 168 -6.36 -17.56 2.11
C LEU A 168 -5.13 -18.29 1.56
N TYR A 169 -3.96 -17.97 2.10
CA TYR A 169 -2.69 -18.59 1.74
C TYR A 169 -2.05 -19.26 2.95
N TRP A 170 -1.10 -20.15 2.70
CA TRP A 170 -0.11 -20.47 3.72
C TRP A 170 0.91 -19.34 3.78
N VAL A 171 1.37 -19.01 4.99
CA VAL A 171 2.50 -18.08 5.14
C VAL A 171 3.72 -18.66 4.40
N SER A 172 4.18 -17.97 3.35
CA SER A 172 5.31 -18.43 2.53
C SER A 172 6.65 -18.03 3.16
N LYS A 173 7.68 -18.88 3.03
CA LYS A 173 9.06 -18.53 3.41
C LYS A 173 9.57 -17.30 2.64
N TYR A 174 9.11 -17.09 1.41
CA TYR A 174 9.49 -15.95 0.57
C TYR A 174 8.75 -14.65 0.93
N GLN A 175 7.65 -14.72 1.68
CA GLN A 175 6.96 -13.54 2.26
C GLN A 175 7.67 -12.97 3.49
N GLU A 176 8.83 -13.51 3.84
CA GLU A 176 9.75 -12.93 4.83
C GLU A 176 10.45 -11.68 4.27
N PHE A 177 10.55 -11.56 2.94
CA PHE A 177 11.26 -10.51 2.20
C PHE A 177 10.38 -9.72 1.22
N TRP A 178 9.07 -9.66 1.43
CA TRP A 178 8.25 -8.73 0.65
C TRP A 178 8.68 -7.31 1.03
N ASN A 179 9.49 -6.71 0.15
CA ASN A 179 10.19 -5.43 0.30
C ASN A 179 9.25 -4.25 0.45
#